data_AF-A0A925IAZ0-F1
#
_entry.id   AF-A0A925IAZ0-F1
#
_cell.length_a   1.000
_cell.length_b   1.000
_cell.length_c   1.000
_cell.angle_alpha   90.00
_cell.angle_beta   90.00
_cell.angle_gamma   90.00
#
_symmetry.space_group_name_H-M   'P 1'
#
loop_
_entity.id
_entity.type
_entity.pdbx_description
1 polymer ?
#
loop_
_entity_poly.entity_id
_entity_poly.type
_entity_poly.pdbx_seq_one_letter_code
_entity_poly.pdbx_strand_id
1 'polypeptide(L)' 'MKLKIGFSPCPNDTFIFDALVNNKIDTGDFEFEPVLEDVQTLNQW' A
#
# COMPACT_ATOMS: atom_id res chain seq x y z
N MET A 1 -5.94 -13.79 3.73
CA MET A 1 -5.72 -13.67 2.28
C MET A 1 -4.73 -12.54 2.04
N LYS A 2 -3.65 -12.79 1.28
CA LYS A 2 -2.62 -11.78 1.03
C LYS A 2 -2.90 -11.05 -0.28
N LEU A 3 -3.01 -9.72 -0.20
CA LEU A 3 -3.31 -8.82 -1.32
C LEU A 3 -2.10 -7.92 -1.59
N LYS A 4 -1.83 -7.64 -2.86
CA LYS A 4 -0.85 -6.62 -3.25
C LYS A 4 -1.54 -5.26 -3.35
N ILE A 5 -0.90 -4.22 -2.82
CA ILE A 5 -1.38 -2.84 -2.94
C ILE A 5 -0.26 -1.95 -3.47
N GLY A 6 -0.50 -1.32 -4.63
CA GLY A 6 0.45 -0.42 -5.29
C GLY A 6 0.21 1.03 -4.87
N PHE A 7 1.25 1.73 -4.40
CA PHE A 7 1.19 3.17 -4.14
C PHE A 7 2.58 3.80 -4.25
N SER A 8 2.64 5.13 -4.39
CA SER A 8 3.93 5.79 -4.62
C SER A 8 4.74 5.92 -3.34
N PRO A 9 6.08 6.02 -3.43
CA PRO A 9 6.92 6.28 -2.25
C PRO A 9 6.83 7.74 -1.76
N CYS A 10 5.91 8.57 -2.30
CA CYS A 10 5.76 9.95 -1.87
C CYS A 10 5.26 10.04 -0.41
N PRO A 11 5.62 11.11 0.33
CA PRO A 11 5.25 11.24 1.74
C PRO A 11 3.73 11.19 2.00
N ASN A 12 2.91 11.71 1.09
CA ASN A 12 1.46 11.64 1.20
C ASN A 12 0.94 10.20 1.18
N ASP A 13 1.41 9.38 0.24
CA ASP A 13 0.92 8.01 0.06
C ASP A 13 1.43 7.10 1.17
N THR A 14 2.71 7.21 1.52
CA THR A 14 3.28 6.48 2.66
C THR A 14 2.57 6.84 3.97
N PHE A 15 2.18 8.11 4.16
CA PHE A 15 1.37 8.52 5.31
C PHE A 15 -0.04 7.93 5.30
N ILE A 16 -0.72 7.95 4.14
CA ILE A 16 -2.08 7.40 3.98
C ILE A 16 -2.11 5.89 4.26
N PHE A 17 -1.13 5.14 3.73
CA PHE A 17 -1.11 3.69 3.80
C PHE A 17 -0.32 3.11 4.98
N ASP A 18 0.39 3.92 5.76
CA ASP A 18 1.22 3.47 6.90
C ASP A 18 0.45 2.54 7.83
N ALA A 19 -0.75 2.94 8.26
CA ALA A 19 -1.52 2.16 9.20
C ALA A 19 -1.95 0.79 8.63
N LEU A 20 -2.27 0.76 7.33
CA LEU A 20 -2.71 -0.43 6.61
C LEU A 20 -1.58 -1.45 6.43
N VAL A 21 -0.42 -1.00 5.94
CA VAL A 21 0.70 -1.90 5.58
C VAL A 21 1.55 -2.32 6.80
N ASN A 22 1.49 -1.55 7.89
CA ASN A 22 2.19 -1.86 9.14
C ASN A 22 1.27 -2.49 10.21
N ASN A 23 0.08 -2.96 9.84
CA ASN A 23 -0.86 -3.63 10.76
C ASN A 23 -1.20 -2.79 12.01
N LYS A 24 -1.36 -1.48 11.86
CA LYS A 24 -1.74 -0.56 12.96
C LYS A 24 -3.26 -0.41 13.10
N ILE A 25 -4.03 -1.04 12.22
CA ILE A 25 -5.49 -1.08 12.22
C ILE A 25 -5.96 -2.53 11.98
N ASP A 26 -7.19 -2.84 12.38
CA ASP A 26 -7.81 -4.14 12.13
C ASP A 26 -8.13 -4.30 10.64
N THR A 27 -7.51 -5.30 10.01
CA THR A 27 -7.69 -5.67 8.60
C THR A 27 -8.47 -6.98 8.44
N GLY A 28 -9.00 -7.55 9.53
CA GLY A 28 -9.65 -8.85 9.54
C GLY A 28 -8.72 -9.93 8.98
N ASP A 29 -9.22 -10.73 8.04
CA ASP A 29 -8.45 -11.82 7.42
C ASP A 29 -7.52 -11.34 6.28
N PHE A 30 -7.40 -10.04 6.03
CA PHE A 30 -6.56 -9.51 4.95
C PHE A 30 -5.16 -9.11 5.42
N GLU A 31 -4.17 -9.50 4.64
CA GLU A 31 -2.78 -9.03 4.75
C GLU A 31 -2.40 -8.25 3.50
N PHE A 32 -1.68 -7.14 3.66
CA PHE A 32 -1.30 -6.26 2.56
C PHE A 32 0.20 -6.31 2.30
N GLU A 33 0.58 -6.58 1.05
CA GLU A 33 1.95 -6.51 0.55
C GLU A 33 2.10 -5.21 -0.27
N PRO A 34 2.83 -4.21 0.24
CA PRO A 34 3.03 -2.96 -0.48
C PRO A 34 3.94 -3.18 -1.70
N VAL A 35 3.54 -2.60 -2.83
CA VAL A 35 4.36 -2.46 -4.04
C VAL A 35 4.59 -0.97 -4.26
N LEU A 36 5.83 -0.52 -4.08
CA LEU A 36 6.19 0.90 -4.20
C LEU A 36 6.76 1.16 -5.58
N GLU A 37 6.08 2.00 -6.36
CA GLU A 37 6.52 2.41 -7.69
C GLU A 37 6.18 3.87 -7.96
N ASP A 38 6.76 4.44 -9.01
CA ASP A 38 6.37 5.77 -9.45
C ASP A 38 4.91 5.81 -9.97
N VAL A 39 4.29 6.99 -9.91
CA VAL A 39 2.89 7.18 -10.30
C VAL A 39 2.63 6.84 -11.77
N GLN A 40 3.59 7.08 -12.65
CA GLN A 40 3.43 6.75 -14.07
C GLN A 40 3.39 5.23 -14.26
N THR A 41 4.29 4.49 -13.62
CA THR A 41 4.30 3.02 -13.63
C THR A 41 3.00 2.45 -13.06
N LEU A 42 2.55 2.96 -11.90
CA LEU A 42 1.28 2.53 -11.29
C LEU A 42 0.07 2.77 -12.19
N ASN A 43 0.04 3.88 -12.94
CA ASN A 43 -1.04 4.19 -13.89
C ASN A 43 -1.02 3.32 -15.16
N GLN A 44 0.08 2.61 -15.42
CA GLN A 44 0.24 1.75 -16.60
C GLN A 44 -0.01 0.26 -16.32
N TRP A 45 -0.26 -0.11 -15.07
CA TRP A 45 -0.51 -1.48 -14.63
C TRP A 45 -1.99 -1.85 -14.57
#